data_AF-A0A5C7LC12-F1
#
_entry.id   AF-A0A5C7LC12-F1
#
_cell.length_a   1.000
_cell.length_b   1.000
_cell.length_c   1.000
_cell.angle_alpha   90.00
_cell.angle_beta   90.00
_cell.angle_gamma   90.00
#
_symmetry.space_group_name_H-M   'P 1'
#
loop_
_entity.id
_entity.type
_entity.pdbx_description
1 polymer ?
#
loop_
_entity_poly.entity_id
_entity_poly.type
_entity_poly.pdbx_seq_one_letter_code
_entity_poly.pdbx_strand_id
1 'polypeptide(L)'
;MVKPALQAAAFVERLPRRPYCTDDPAQGLLIRPQATALAYRHIQHNPPPHVACLVFDVDSPDGYEAWKEAGLPAPNWITFNVLNGHAHYGYYLAAPVARTCAAKQKPLRYLAAIEHVLAKRLGADMGYAGLITKNPVHGDWWTIWHHSEPFSLDYLAEFCPDADLAAYNRRSRKEVGGLGRNVTVFDNVREWAYSAVREYWRPNGYEAWADAVRAACESANAFGR
;
A
#
# COMPACT_ATOMS: atom_id res chain seq x y z
N MET A 1 -12.54 20.00 18.49
CA MET A 1 -12.73 18.57 18.23
C MET A 1 -11.52 17.84 18.81
N VAL A 2 -11.69 17.14 19.92
CA VAL A 2 -10.59 16.45 20.61
C VAL A 2 -10.21 15.24 19.76
N LYS A 3 -9.03 15.23 19.14
CA LYS A 3 -8.46 14.01 18.53
C LYS A 3 -8.48 12.96 19.63
N PRO A 4 -9.17 11.82 19.49
CA PRO A 4 -9.20 10.83 20.56
C PRO A 4 -7.76 10.31 20.70
N ALA A 5 -7.13 10.68 21.81
CA ALA A 5 -5.68 10.63 21.98
C ALA A 5 -5.11 9.21 21.80
N LEU A 6 -5.94 8.20 22.09
CA LEU A 6 -5.58 6.79 21.98
C LEU A 6 -5.35 6.34 20.53
N GLN A 7 -6.27 6.67 19.60
CA GLN A 7 -6.16 6.23 18.20
C GLN A 7 -5.03 6.97 17.48
N ALA A 8 -4.85 8.26 17.78
CA ALA A 8 -3.71 9.03 17.29
C ALA A 8 -2.37 8.45 17.79
N ALA A 9 -2.27 8.08 19.07
CA ALA A 9 -1.10 7.41 19.60
C ALA A 9 -0.86 6.05 18.91
N ALA A 10 -1.90 5.25 18.72
CA ALA A 10 -1.80 3.95 18.03
C ALA A 10 -1.27 4.10 16.60
N PHE A 11 -1.67 5.14 15.87
CA PHE A 11 -1.09 5.47 14.57
C PHE A 11 0.40 5.78 14.67
N VAL A 12 0.79 6.69 15.57
CA VAL A 12 2.18 7.11 15.74
C VAL A 12 3.10 5.94 16.14
N GLU A 13 2.65 5.06 17.03
CA GLU A 13 3.39 3.87 17.46
C GLU A 13 3.69 2.90 16.30
N ARG A 14 2.84 2.87 15.26
CA ARG A 14 3.00 1.99 14.09
C ARG A 14 3.88 2.59 13.00
N LEU A 15 4.22 3.88 13.09
CA LEU A 15 5.05 4.53 12.08
C LEU A 15 6.49 4.00 12.10
N PRO A 16 7.16 3.99 10.95
CA PRO A 16 8.61 3.75 10.90
C PRO A 16 9.37 4.70 11.83
N ARG A 17 10.53 4.27 12.34
CA ARG A 17 11.42 5.12 13.16
C ARG A 17 11.95 6.33 12.38
N ARG A 18 12.16 6.16 11.08
CA ARG A 18 12.60 7.21 10.16
C ARG A 18 11.75 7.19 8.89
N PRO A 19 10.50 7.65 8.94
CA PRO A 19 9.61 7.56 7.80
C PRO A 19 10.03 8.57 6.72
N TYR A 20 9.64 8.29 5.47
CA TYR A 20 9.55 9.35 4.46
C TYR A 20 8.48 10.35 4.86
N CYS A 21 8.70 11.64 4.60
CA CYS A 21 7.75 12.71 4.84
C CYS A 21 7.92 13.86 3.84
N THR A 22 6.85 14.62 3.61
CA THR A 22 6.85 15.81 2.74
C THR A 22 5.61 16.67 2.97
N ASP A 23 5.70 17.96 2.68
CA ASP A 23 4.53 18.84 2.61
C ASP A 23 3.90 18.87 1.21
N ASP A 24 4.69 18.56 0.19
CA ASP A 24 4.31 18.54 -1.21
C ASP A 24 5.01 17.37 -1.93
N PRO A 25 4.27 16.30 -2.32
CA PRO A 25 4.83 15.19 -3.07
C PRO A 25 5.55 15.59 -4.36
N ALA A 26 5.21 16.73 -4.98
CA ALA A 26 5.88 17.22 -6.20
C ALA A 26 7.31 17.70 -5.94
N GLN A 27 7.66 18.06 -4.70
CA GLN A 27 9.00 18.50 -4.31
C GLN A 27 9.91 17.34 -3.87
N GLY A 28 9.41 16.11 -3.89
CA GLY A 28 10.12 14.92 -3.43
C GLY A 28 9.91 14.62 -1.94
N LEU A 29 10.66 13.63 -1.45
CA LEU A 29 10.49 13.05 -0.11
C LEU A 29 11.75 13.22 0.73
N LEU A 30 11.55 13.46 2.02
CA LEU A 30 12.61 13.57 3.02
C LEU A 30 12.56 12.37 3.96
N ILE A 31 13.72 11.88 4.43
CA ILE A 31 13.80 10.89 5.52
C ILE A 31 14.16 11.63 6.80
N ARG A 32 13.31 11.55 7.83
CA ARG A 32 13.48 12.26 9.12
C ARG A 32 13.22 11.33 10.30
N PRO A 33 13.75 11.62 11.50
CA PRO A 33 13.27 10.95 12.72
C PRO A 33 11.76 11.09 12.86
N GLN A 34 11.09 10.06 13.40
CA GLN A 34 9.63 10.02 13.53
C GLN A 34 9.06 11.31 14.13
N ALA A 35 9.59 11.78 15.27
CA ALA A 35 9.13 13.00 15.93
C ALA A 35 9.14 14.25 15.03
N THR A 36 10.15 14.38 14.16
CA THR A 36 10.23 15.48 13.18
C THR A 36 9.29 15.26 12.00
N ALA A 37 9.17 14.01 11.53
CA ALA A 37 8.32 13.67 10.39
C ALA A 37 6.82 13.93 10.66
N LEU A 38 6.39 13.84 11.93
CA LEU A 38 5.01 14.12 12.33
C LEU A 38 4.55 15.56 12.04
N ALA A 39 5.49 16.49 11.85
CA ALA A 39 5.21 17.88 11.51
C ALA A 39 4.93 18.12 10.02
N TYR A 40 5.06 17.10 9.17
CA TYR A 40 4.82 17.20 7.72
C TYR A 40 3.42 16.75 7.35
N ARG A 41 2.88 17.31 6.26
CA ARG A 41 1.53 16.98 5.76
C ARG A 41 1.39 15.53 5.32
N HIS A 42 2.42 14.92 4.76
CA HIS A 42 2.39 13.53 4.33
C HIS A 42 3.49 12.72 5.01
N ILE A 43 3.19 11.45 5.30
CA ILE A 43 4.08 10.56 6.04
C ILE A 43 3.98 9.12 5.55
N GLN A 44 5.11 8.41 5.56
CA GLN A 44 5.15 6.97 5.33
C GLN A 44 4.52 6.24 6.51
N HIS A 45 3.53 5.39 6.22
CA HIS A 45 2.78 4.64 7.24
C HIS A 45 3.31 3.21 7.45
N ASN A 46 3.81 2.55 6.39
CA ASN A 46 4.38 1.21 6.46
C ASN A 46 5.90 1.24 6.36
N PRO A 47 6.64 0.50 7.20
CA PRO A 47 8.09 0.38 7.05
C PRO A 47 8.46 -0.43 5.78
N PRO A 48 9.69 -0.28 5.26
CA PRO A 48 10.11 -1.01 4.07
C PRO A 48 9.90 -2.54 4.09
N PRO A 49 10.10 -3.28 5.21
CA PRO A 49 10.08 -4.75 5.18
C PRO A 49 8.69 -5.41 5.15
N HIS A 50 7.62 -4.71 5.53
CA HIS A 50 6.29 -5.31 5.68
C HIS A 50 5.15 -4.30 5.51
N VAL A 51 3.95 -4.82 5.28
CA VAL A 51 2.69 -4.06 5.25
C VAL A 51 1.95 -4.33 6.56
N ALA A 52 1.71 -3.28 7.35
CA ALA A 52 0.96 -3.35 8.61
C ALA A 52 -0.36 -2.57 8.53
N CYS A 53 -0.54 -1.74 7.51
CA CYS A 53 -1.74 -0.94 7.27
C CYS A 53 -2.01 -0.88 5.76
N LEU A 54 -3.21 -1.24 5.32
CA LEU A 54 -3.67 -0.93 3.97
C LEU A 54 -4.12 0.53 3.93
N VAL A 55 -3.73 1.26 2.88
CA VAL A 55 -4.16 2.64 2.66
C VAL A 55 -4.75 2.78 1.26
N PHE A 56 -5.93 3.40 1.19
CA PHE A 56 -6.64 3.66 -0.06
C PHE A 56 -6.84 5.16 -0.23
N ASP A 57 -6.48 5.68 -1.40
CA ASP A 57 -6.69 7.08 -1.78
C ASP A 57 -7.97 7.18 -2.62
N VAL A 58 -8.95 7.96 -2.16
CA VAL A 58 -10.26 8.13 -2.78
C VAL A 58 -10.42 9.59 -3.14
N ASP A 59 -10.36 9.87 -4.43
CA ASP A 59 -10.49 11.21 -5.01
C ASP A 59 -11.94 11.47 -5.43
N SER A 60 -12.84 11.65 -4.45
CA SER A 60 -14.23 12.04 -4.71
C SER A 60 -14.73 13.14 -3.75
N PRO A 61 -15.73 13.94 -4.15
CA PRO A 61 -16.23 15.07 -3.34
C PRO A 61 -16.73 14.69 -1.95
N ASP A 62 -17.30 13.49 -1.79
CA ASP A 62 -17.73 12.92 -0.51
C ASP A 62 -16.88 11.69 -0.12
N GLY A 63 -15.60 11.77 -0.48
CA GLY A 63 -14.65 10.67 -0.38
C GLY A 63 -14.49 10.10 1.01
N TYR A 64 -14.93 10.77 2.09
CA TYR A 64 -14.89 10.27 3.46
C TYR A 64 -16.06 9.33 3.83
N GLU A 65 -17.12 9.26 3.02
CA GLU A 65 -18.27 8.37 3.26
C GLU A 65 -18.29 7.12 2.38
N ALA A 66 -17.41 7.04 1.37
CA ALA A 66 -17.39 5.98 0.36
C ALA A 66 -17.38 4.55 0.95
N TRP A 67 -16.76 4.35 2.12
CA TRP A 67 -16.78 3.05 2.80
C TRP A 67 -18.18 2.58 3.23
N LYS A 68 -19.06 3.51 3.61
CA LYS A 68 -20.45 3.19 4.01
C LYS A 68 -21.26 2.74 2.81
N GLU A 69 -21.17 3.49 1.72
CA GLU A 69 -21.86 3.17 0.46
C GLU A 69 -21.35 1.85 -0.12
N ALA A 70 -20.04 1.62 -0.02
CA ALA A 70 -19.42 0.38 -0.42
C ALA A 70 -19.75 -0.78 0.53
N GLY A 71 -20.38 -0.57 1.69
CA GLY A 71 -20.69 -1.63 2.66
C GLY A 71 -19.44 -2.31 3.24
N LEU A 72 -18.38 -1.54 3.46
CA LEU A 72 -17.11 -1.99 4.05
C LEU A 72 -17.11 -1.78 5.57
N PRO A 73 -16.24 -2.47 6.33
CA PRO A 73 -16.10 -2.17 7.75
C PRO A 73 -15.58 -0.75 7.94
N ALA A 74 -15.91 -0.13 9.07
CA ALA A 74 -15.36 1.18 9.40
C ALA A 74 -13.82 1.11 9.37
N PRO A 75 -13.13 2.00 8.65
CA PRO A 75 -11.67 2.05 8.66
C PRO A 75 -11.17 2.50 10.03
N ASN A 76 -9.95 2.11 10.42
CA ASN A 76 -9.36 2.60 11.68
C ASN A 76 -9.30 4.13 11.71
N TRP A 77 -8.97 4.73 10.57
CA TRP A 77 -8.98 6.18 10.38
C TRP A 77 -9.31 6.57 8.95
N ILE A 78 -9.87 7.76 8.79
CA ILE A 78 -10.05 8.46 7.51
C ILE A 78 -9.40 9.83 7.65
N THR A 79 -8.52 10.19 6.71
CA THR A 79 -7.88 11.50 6.66
C THR A 79 -8.22 12.19 5.36
N PHE A 80 -8.85 13.35 5.40
CA PHE A 80 -9.36 14.01 4.20
C PHE A 80 -9.17 15.53 4.24
N ASN A 81 -9.25 16.12 3.04
CA ASN A 81 -9.25 17.56 2.86
C ASN A 81 -10.70 18.04 2.70
N VAL A 82 -11.16 18.90 3.61
CA VAL A 82 -12.54 19.45 3.57
C VAL A 82 -12.82 20.31 2.34
N LEU A 83 -11.79 20.79 1.63
CA LEU A 83 -11.97 21.63 0.46
C LEU A 83 -12.33 20.84 -0.80
N ASN A 84 -11.78 19.63 -0.96
CA ASN A 84 -12.00 18.82 -2.17
C ASN A 84 -12.59 17.43 -1.89
N GLY A 85 -12.71 17.01 -0.63
CA GLY A 85 -13.28 15.72 -0.24
C GLY A 85 -12.33 14.53 -0.33
N HIS A 86 -11.14 14.70 -0.93
CA HIS A 86 -10.24 13.59 -1.21
C HIS A 86 -9.75 12.96 0.10
N ALA A 87 -9.92 11.65 0.23
CA ALA A 87 -9.76 10.95 1.50
C ALA A 87 -8.77 9.80 1.40
N HIS A 88 -7.96 9.63 2.44
CA HIS A 88 -7.17 8.43 2.67
C HIS A 88 -7.82 7.60 3.76
N TYR A 89 -8.00 6.32 3.48
CA TYR A 89 -8.52 5.32 4.39
C TYR A 89 -7.39 4.49 4.95
N GLY A 90 -7.39 4.19 6.25
CA GLY A 90 -6.43 3.28 6.86
C GLY A 90 -7.09 2.06 7.50
N TYR A 91 -6.62 0.87 7.13
CA TYR A 91 -7.01 -0.40 7.74
C TYR A 91 -5.77 -1.11 8.31
N TYR A 92 -5.64 -1.16 9.63
CA TYR A 92 -4.57 -1.88 10.30
C TYR A 92 -4.74 -3.39 10.16
N LEU A 93 -3.62 -4.09 9.98
CA LEU A 93 -3.57 -5.54 9.88
C LEU A 93 -3.15 -6.16 11.21
N ALA A 94 -3.88 -7.18 11.66
CA ALA A 94 -3.59 -7.89 12.91
C ALA A 94 -2.27 -8.64 12.84
N ALA A 95 -1.95 -9.16 11.65
CA ALA A 95 -0.67 -9.77 11.33
C ALA A 95 -0.04 -9.02 10.15
N PRO A 96 1.06 -8.26 10.36
CA PRO A 96 1.78 -7.61 9.28
C PRO A 96 2.29 -8.63 8.25
N VAL A 97 2.18 -8.28 6.97
CA VAL A 97 2.59 -9.15 5.86
C VAL A 97 3.97 -8.74 5.39
N ALA A 98 4.95 -9.63 5.57
CA ALA A 98 6.32 -9.40 5.11
C ALA A 98 6.39 -9.32 3.57
N ARG A 99 7.23 -8.42 3.06
CA ARG A 99 7.50 -8.23 1.62
C ARG A 99 8.99 -8.27 1.25
N THR A 100 9.82 -8.77 2.16
CA THR A 100 11.25 -9.03 1.91
C THR A 100 11.45 -10.26 1.01
N CYS A 101 12.66 -10.46 0.47
CA CYS A 101 13.00 -11.64 -0.33
C CYS A 101 12.81 -12.97 0.42
N ALA A 102 12.94 -12.98 1.75
CA ALA A 102 12.70 -14.16 2.60
C ALA A 102 11.21 -14.41 2.92
N ALA A 103 10.30 -13.54 2.47
CA ALA A 103 8.89 -13.65 2.81
C ALA A 103 8.18 -14.74 2.01
N LYS A 104 7.17 -15.36 2.64
CA LYS A 104 6.25 -16.28 1.94
C LYS A 104 5.43 -15.50 0.93
N GLN A 105 5.41 -15.97 -0.31
CA GLN A 105 4.66 -15.33 -1.40
C GLN A 105 3.14 -15.44 -1.26
N LYS A 106 2.63 -16.53 -0.64
CA LYS A 106 1.19 -16.77 -0.49
C LYS A 106 0.47 -15.65 0.29
N PRO A 107 0.91 -15.25 1.51
CA PRO A 107 0.33 -14.11 2.21
C PRO A 107 0.37 -12.80 1.43
N LEU A 108 1.48 -12.52 0.74
CA LEU A 108 1.62 -11.27 -0.03
C LEU A 108 0.64 -11.21 -1.22
N ARG A 109 0.44 -12.32 -1.92
CA ARG A 109 -0.56 -12.43 -2.99
C ARG A 109 -1.98 -12.28 -2.47
N TYR A 110 -2.26 -12.90 -1.34
CA TYR A 110 -3.58 -12.83 -0.73
C TYR A 110 -3.90 -11.40 -0.28
N LEU A 111 -2.95 -10.74 0.39
CA LEU A 111 -3.06 -9.32 0.74
C LEU A 111 -3.26 -8.45 -0.50
N ALA A 112 -2.48 -8.67 -1.56
CA ALA A 112 -2.59 -7.88 -2.78
C ALA A 112 -3.92 -8.09 -3.52
N ALA A 113 -4.53 -9.27 -3.41
CA ALA A 113 -5.87 -9.53 -3.93
C ALA A 113 -6.94 -8.79 -3.12
N ILE A 114 -6.87 -8.85 -1.78
CA ILE A 114 -7.77 -8.11 -0.89
C ILE A 114 -7.64 -6.60 -1.13
N GLU A 115 -6.41 -6.06 -1.15
CA GLU A 115 -6.14 -4.66 -1.46
C GLU A 115 -6.81 -4.23 -2.77
N HIS A 116 -6.64 -5.01 -3.84
CA HIS A 116 -7.22 -4.69 -5.14
C HIS A 116 -8.75 -4.67 -5.12
N VAL A 117 -9.39 -5.66 -4.49
CA VAL A 117 -10.86 -5.74 -4.43
C VAL A 117 -11.42 -4.61 -3.57
N LEU A 118 -10.82 -4.34 -2.41
CA LEU A 118 -11.23 -3.23 -1.55
C LEU A 118 -11.04 -1.87 -2.23
N ALA A 119 -9.92 -1.66 -2.94
CA ALA A 119 -9.68 -0.44 -3.70
C ALA A 119 -10.76 -0.24 -4.78
N LYS A 120 -11.10 -1.29 -5.53
CA LYS A 120 -12.16 -1.24 -6.54
C LYS A 120 -13.53 -0.93 -5.92
N ARG A 121 -13.87 -1.55 -4.79
CA ARG A 121 -15.14 -1.29 -4.08
C ARG A 121 -15.22 0.14 -3.53
N LEU A 122 -14.11 0.69 -3.06
CA LEU A 122 -14.01 2.07 -2.58
C LEU A 122 -13.99 3.11 -3.70
N GLY A 123 -13.83 2.70 -4.97
CA GLY A 123 -13.53 3.64 -6.05
C GLY A 123 -12.18 4.36 -5.85
N ALA A 124 -11.24 3.71 -5.17
CA ALA A 124 -9.93 4.26 -4.88
C ALA A 124 -9.04 4.32 -6.13
N ASP A 125 -8.05 5.21 -6.11
CA ASP A 125 -7.04 5.30 -7.15
C ASP A 125 -6.21 4.01 -7.19
N MET A 126 -6.41 3.22 -8.24
CA MET A 126 -5.63 2.01 -8.52
C MET A 126 -4.17 2.34 -8.86
N GLY A 127 -3.87 3.57 -9.25
CA GLY A 127 -2.53 4.08 -9.50
C GLY A 127 -1.70 4.34 -8.24
N TYR A 128 -2.37 4.48 -7.08
CA TYR A 128 -1.76 4.88 -5.82
C TYR A 128 -0.64 3.92 -5.41
N ALA A 129 0.53 4.49 -5.15
CA ALA A 129 1.74 3.73 -4.87
C ALA A 129 1.82 3.20 -3.42
N GLY A 130 1.00 3.72 -2.50
CA GLY A 130 0.98 3.26 -1.11
C GLY A 130 2.24 3.58 -0.29
N LEU A 131 3.11 4.49 -0.74
CA LEU A 131 4.35 4.82 -0.01
C LEU A 131 4.10 5.80 1.14
N ILE A 132 3.35 6.88 0.89
CA ILE A 132 3.02 7.93 1.86
C ILE A 132 1.52 8.17 1.88
N THR A 133 0.99 8.51 3.05
CA THR A 133 -0.40 8.93 3.23
C THR A 133 -0.47 10.38 3.70
N LYS A 134 -1.62 11.04 3.53
CA LYS A 134 -2.00 12.21 4.33
C LYS A 134 -1.79 11.84 5.80
N ASN A 135 -1.05 12.67 6.53
CA ASN A 135 -0.67 12.42 7.91
C ASN A 135 -1.87 12.62 8.86
N PRO A 136 -2.48 11.56 9.42
CA PRO A 136 -3.69 11.64 10.24
C PRO A 136 -3.55 12.46 11.53
N VAL A 137 -2.32 12.76 11.96
CA VAL A 137 -2.10 13.61 13.14
C VAL A 137 -1.72 15.04 12.79
N HIS A 138 -1.54 15.38 11.51
CA HIS A 138 -1.27 16.75 11.07
C HIS A 138 -2.49 17.67 11.27
N GLY A 139 -2.27 18.99 11.28
CA GLY A 139 -3.33 19.99 11.44
C GLY A 139 -4.11 20.29 10.17
N ASP A 140 -3.46 20.20 9.01
CA ASP A 140 -4.07 20.51 7.70
C ASP A 140 -5.12 19.52 7.23
N TRP A 141 -5.18 18.34 7.87
CA TRP A 141 -6.12 17.31 7.51
C TRP A 141 -7.17 17.11 8.59
N TRP A 142 -8.38 16.86 8.14
CA TRP A 142 -9.45 16.40 9.00
C TRP A 142 -9.33 14.89 9.13
N THR A 143 -9.36 14.39 10.36
CA THR A 143 -9.23 12.97 10.63
C THR A 143 -10.39 12.47 11.47
N ILE A 144 -11.10 11.49 10.93
CA ILE A 144 -12.08 10.69 11.66
C ILE A 144 -11.37 9.44 12.14
N TRP A 145 -11.40 9.21 13.44
CA TRP A 145 -10.87 8.01 14.09
C TRP A 145 -12.04 7.14 14.51
N HIS A 146 -12.19 5.95 13.94
CA HIS A 146 -13.28 5.05 14.35
C HIS A 146 -12.83 4.17 15.51
N HIS A 147 -11.68 3.50 15.37
CA HIS A 147 -11.22 2.49 16.32
C HIS A 147 -9.73 2.15 16.09
N SER A 148 -9.09 1.44 17.03
CA SER A 148 -7.65 1.12 16.99
C SER A 148 -7.34 -0.36 16.75
N GLU A 149 -8.38 -1.18 16.80
CA GLU A 149 -8.38 -2.63 16.68
C GLU A 149 -8.00 -3.01 15.25
N PRO A 150 -6.99 -3.88 15.07
CA PRO A 150 -6.57 -4.30 13.74
C PRO A 150 -7.44 -5.43 13.19
N PHE A 151 -7.50 -5.53 11.87
CA PHE A 151 -8.28 -6.54 11.16
C PHE A 151 -7.43 -7.75 10.77
N SER A 152 -7.99 -8.96 10.87
CA SER A 152 -7.40 -10.11 10.20
C SER A 152 -7.62 -10.00 8.68
N LEU A 153 -6.75 -10.64 7.89
CA LEU A 153 -6.97 -10.73 6.44
C LEU A 153 -8.24 -11.51 6.11
N ASP A 154 -8.52 -12.56 6.88
CA ASP A 154 -9.72 -13.38 6.68
C ASP A 154 -10.99 -12.54 6.86
N TYR A 155 -11.04 -11.67 7.87
CA TYR A 155 -12.16 -10.75 8.06
C TYR A 155 -12.29 -9.76 6.91
N LEU A 156 -11.20 -9.13 6.47
CA LEU A 156 -11.24 -8.21 5.32
C LEU A 156 -11.67 -8.93 4.03
N ALA A 157 -11.35 -10.22 3.90
CA ALA A 157 -11.74 -11.03 2.75
C ALA A 157 -13.25 -11.36 2.73
N GLU A 158 -13.96 -11.33 3.86
CA GLU A 158 -15.43 -11.45 3.89
C GLU A 158 -16.11 -10.32 3.09
N PHE A 159 -15.41 -9.19 2.92
CA PHE A 159 -15.84 -8.06 2.10
C PHE A 159 -15.28 -8.13 0.67
N CYS A 160 -14.83 -9.28 0.21
CA CYS A 160 -14.33 -9.46 -1.15
C CYS A 160 -15.15 -10.57 -1.82
N PRO A 161 -16.05 -10.26 -2.77
CA PRO A 161 -16.79 -11.30 -3.48
C PRO A 161 -15.85 -12.32 -4.13
N ASP A 162 -16.17 -13.60 -4.02
CA ASP A 162 -15.34 -14.69 -4.58
C ASP A 162 -15.04 -14.49 -6.08
N ALA A 163 -16.02 -13.97 -6.81
CA ALA A 163 -15.88 -13.66 -8.22
C ALA A 163 -14.80 -12.58 -8.48
N ASP A 164 -14.72 -11.56 -7.63
CA ASP A 164 -13.72 -10.50 -7.73
C ASP A 164 -12.34 -10.98 -7.29
N LEU A 165 -12.25 -11.79 -6.22
CA LEU A 165 -11.00 -12.44 -5.81
C LEU A 165 -10.47 -13.37 -6.91
N ALA A 166 -11.35 -14.14 -7.56
CA ALA A 166 -10.98 -15.01 -8.68
C ALA A 166 -10.61 -14.20 -9.93
N ALA A 167 -11.24 -13.04 -10.16
CA ALA A 167 -10.91 -12.15 -11.25
C ALA A 167 -9.53 -11.49 -11.08
N TYR A 168 -9.03 -11.34 -9.84
CA TYR A 168 -7.71 -10.76 -9.56
C TYR A 168 -6.61 -11.39 -10.42
N ASN A 169 -6.54 -12.72 -10.53
CA ASN A 169 -5.50 -13.39 -11.32
C ASN A 169 -5.63 -13.17 -12.84
N ARG A 170 -6.79 -12.73 -13.32
CA ARG A 170 -7.10 -12.48 -14.74
C ARG A 170 -7.09 -11.00 -15.10
N ARG A 171 -6.76 -10.12 -14.15
CA ARG A 171 -6.75 -8.67 -14.37
C ARG A 171 -5.77 -8.26 -15.46
N SER A 172 -6.11 -7.21 -16.19
CA SER A 172 -5.22 -6.64 -17.19
C SER A 172 -4.04 -5.92 -16.52
N ARG A 173 -2.92 -5.74 -17.26
CA ARG A 173 -1.76 -4.96 -16.75
C ARG A 173 -2.11 -3.52 -16.38
N LYS A 174 -3.18 -2.96 -16.96
CA LYS A 174 -3.67 -1.60 -16.66
C LYS A 174 -4.33 -1.49 -15.29
N GLU A 175 -4.84 -2.60 -14.77
CA GLU A 175 -5.55 -2.67 -13.48
C GLU A 175 -4.61 -3.05 -12.32
N VAL A 176 -3.30 -3.17 -12.58
CA VAL A 176 -2.30 -3.55 -11.58
C VAL A 176 -1.83 -2.32 -10.79
N GLY A 177 -2.37 -2.19 -9.58
CA GLY A 177 -2.01 -1.19 -8.58
C GLY A 177 -1.27 -1.74 -7.37
N GLY A 178 -0.78 -0.83 -6.51
CA GLY A 178 -0.29 -1.16 -5.16
C GLY A 178 0.66 -2.36 -5.08
N LEU A 179 0.37 -3.28 -4.17
CA LEU A 179 1.14 -4.53 -3.97
C LEU A 179 1.06 -5.47 -5.16
N GLY A 180 -0.01 -5.36 -5.96
CA GLY A 180 -0.18 -6.13 -7.18
C GLY A 180 0.96 -5.93 -8.17
N ARG A 181 1.58 -4.74 -8.22
CA ARG A 181 2.74 -4.47 -9.09
C ARG A 181 3.93 -5.35 -8.73
N ASN A 182 4.26 -5.43 -7.44
CA ASN A 182 5.37 -6.26 -6.96
C ASN A 182 5.12 -7.75 -7.28
N VAL A 183 3.92 -8.24 -6.98
CA VAL A 183 3.52 -9.62 -7.27
C VAL A 183 3.61 -9.93 -8.76
N THR A 184 3.08 -9.04 -9.61
CA THR A 184 3.08 -9.24 -11.07
C THR A 184 4.50 -9.19 -11.66
N VAL A 185 5.36 -8.26 -11.23
CA VAL A 185 6.76 -8.23 -11.69
C VAL A 185 7.48 -9.52 -11.28
N PHE A 186 7.32 -9.95 -10.02
CA PHE A 186 7.96 -11.17 -9.55
C PHE A 186 7.50 -12.40 -10.33
N ASP A 187 6.20 -12.55 -10.58
CA ASP A 187 5.64 -13.67 -11.34
C ASP A 187 6.13 -13.72 -12.78
N ASN A 188 6.15 -12.57 -13.45
CA ASN A 188 6.56 -12.49 -14.85
C ASN A 188 8.07 -12.76 -15.01
N VAL A 189 8.90 -12.17 -14.13
CA VAL A 189 10.36 -12.24 -14.26
C VAL A 189 10.90 -13.59 -13.79
N ARG A 190 10.33 -14.21 -12.75
CA ARG A 190 10.87 -15.46 -12.20
C ARG A 190 10.87 -16.61 -13.21
N GLU A 191 9.83 -16.70 -14.06
CA GLU A 191 9.69 -17.80 -15.02
C GLU A 191 10.77 -17.73 -16.10
N TRP A 192 11.04 -16.53 -16.62
CA TRP A 192 12.20 -16.28 -17.46
C TRP A 192 13.51 -16.57 -16.71
N ALA A 193 13.62 -16.10 -15.47
CA ALA A 193 14.86 -16.18 -14.72
C ALA A 193 15.32 -17.63 -14.48
N TYR A 194 14.39 -18.56 -14.28
CA TYR A 194 14.68 -19.98 -14.07
C TYR A 194 15.47 -20.62 -15.22
N SER A 195 15.22 -20.19 -16.46
CA SER A 195 15.92 -20.71 -17.64
C SER A 195 17.14 -19.86 -18.01
N ALA A 196 17.03 -18.54 -17.89
CA ALA A 196 18.04 -17.57 -18.31
C ALA A 196 19.33 -17.62 -17.48
N VAL A 197 19.25 -17.98 -16.18
CA VAL A 197 20.42 -18.02 -15.29
C VAL A 197 21.57 -18.89 -15.80
N ARG A 198 21.26 -19.91 -16.62
CA ARG A 198 22.25 -20.84 -17.20
C ARG A 198 23.24 -20.14 -18.14
N GLU A 199 22.83 -19.05 -18.80
CA GLU A 199 23.71 -18.25 -19.68
C GLU A 199 24.73 -17.42 -18.88
N TYR A 200 24.56 -17.33 -17.56
CA TYR A 200 25.37 -16.53 -16.65
C TYR A 200 26.24 -17.39 -15.71
N TRP A 201 26.25 -18.71 -15.88
CA TRP A 201 27.13 -19.64 -15.15
C TRP A 201 28.57 -19.55 -15.65
N ARG A 202 29.29 -18.52 -15.20
CA ARG A 202 30.70 -18.25 -15.48
C ARG A 202 31.38 -17.60 -14.28
N PRO A 203 32.73 -17.66 -14.15
CA PRO A 203 33.44 -16.88 -13.15
C PRO A 203 33.03 -15.40 -13.24
N ASN A 204 32.74 -14.77 -12.09
CA ASN A 204 32.23 -13.39 -11.98
C ASN A 204 30.91 -13.12 -12.73
N GLY A 205 30.09 -14.15 -13.00
CA GLY A 205 28.81 -14.00 -13.69
C GLY A 205 27.71 -13.32 -12.87
N TYR A 206 27.89 -13.12 -11.55
CA TYR A 206 26.88 -12.57 -10.66
C TYR A 206 26.45 -11.15 -11.04
N GLU A 207 27.38 -10.23 -11.26
CA GLU A 207 27.06 -8.83 -11.60
C GLU A 207 26.28 -8.77 -12.92
N ALA A 208 26.75 -9.50 -13.94
CA ALA A 208 26.06 -9.59 -15.22
C ALA A 208 24.66 -10.22 -15.10
N TRP A 209 24.48 -11.18 -14.18
CA TRP A 209 23.18 -11.76 -13.89
C TRP A 209 22.26 -10.76 -13.16
N ALA A 210 22.78 -10.04 -12.16
CA ALA A 210 22.03 -9.02 -11.43
C ALA A 210 21.56 -7.89 -12.37
N ASP A 211 22.42 -7.46 -13.29
CA ASP A 211 22.07 -6.48 -14.32
C ASP A 211 21.00 -6.98 -15.27
N ALA A 212 21.10 -8.24 -15.73
CA ALA A 212 20.09 -8.84 -16.60
C ALA A 212 18.72 -8.96 -15.90
N VAL A 213 18.70 -9.39 -14.64
CA VAL A 213 17.47 -9.47 -13.83
C VAL A 213 16.89 -8.08 -13.60
N ARG A 214 17.71 -7.07 -13.32
CA ARG A 214 17.26 -5.68 -13.16
C ARG A 214 16.61 -5.17 -14.44
N ALA A 215 17.26 -5.35 -15.60
CA ALA A 215 16.70 -4.95 -16.88
C ALA A 215 15.37 -5.66 -17.20
N ALA A 216 15.26 -6.95 -16.89
CA ALA A 216 14.02 -7.71 -17.04
C ALA A 216 12.90 -7.16 -16.11
N CYS A 217 13.22 -6.84 -14.86
CA CYS A 217 12.30 -6.19 -13.93
C CYS A 217 11.85 -4.82 -14.41
N GLU A 218 12.76 -3.97 -14.89
CA GLU A 218 12.45 -2.64 -15.44
C GLU A 218 11.51 -2.73 -16.66
N SER A 219 11.77 -3.68 -17.56
CA SER A 219 10.90 -3.97 -18.71
C SER A 219 9.52 -4.49 -18.28
N ALA A 220 9.46 -5.36 -17.27
CA ALA A 220 8.22 -5.91 -16.74
C ALA A 220 7.40 -4.86 -15.95
N ASN A 221 8.05 -3.88 -15.33
CA ASN A 221 7.45 -2.80 -14.52
C ASN A 221 6.79 -1.69 -15.37
N ALA A 222 6.30 -2.03 -16.56
CA ALA A 222 5.43 -1.17 -17.36
C ALA A 222 3.96 -1.40 -16.97
N PHE A 223 3.49 -0.68 -15.95
CA PHE A 223 2.09 -0.62 -15.54
C PHE A 223 1.54 0.77 -15.83
N GLY A 224 0.38 0.85 -16.50
CA GLY A 224 -0.39 2.09 -16.67
C GLY A 224 0.41 3.31 -17.16
N ARG A 225 0.98 3.23 -18.36
CA ARG A 225 1.19 4.44 -19.18
C ARG A 225 -0.11 4.83 -19.87
#